data_AF-X1LHM7-F1
#
_entry.id   AF-X1LHM7-F1
#
_cell.length_a   1.000
_cell.length_b   1.000
_cell.length_c   1.000
_cell.angle_alpha   90.00
_cell.angle_beta   90.00
_cell.angle_gamma   90.00
#
_symmetry.space_group_name_H-M   'P 1'
#
loop_
_entity.id
_entity.type
_entity.pdbx_description
1 polymer ?
#
loop_
_entity_poly.entity_id
_entity_poly.type
_entity_poly.pdbx_seq_one_letter_code
_entity_poly.pdbx_strand_id
1 'polypeptide(L)'
;MTAGERFKKWIDGLSEAWKDRLRGWMVRWAAEGAEKLMDDLEPITREQVRTTLTQIRDMPETPPEYKKIIDEALETKSYGMLVMILVALGSMIFGLVTAQATPTLSGIYHAASRMAKMYRLDPATITKIWLRDKEGYEELWEDLLDQGWSPERIDVAKELAKIIPPLPDMVRFADFSAFDPEVIAAWREFYDAPGWISEP
;
A
#
# COMPACT_ATOMS: atom_id res chain seq x y z
N MET A 1 -12.53 -42.11 -3.93
CA MET A 1 -12.21 -40.74 -3.50
C MET A 1 -11.00 -40.24 -4.28
N THR A 2 -11.20 -39.24 -5.13
CA THR A 2 -10.15 -38.70 -6.01
C THR A 2 -9.14 -37.87 -5.22
N ALA A 3 -7.99 -37.55 -5.82
CA ALA A 3 -7.00 -36.67 -5.18
C ALA A 3 -7.58 -35.26 -4.91
N GLY A 4 -8.43 -34.76 -5.81
CA GLY A 4 -9.10 -33.46 -5.65
C GLY A 4 -10.08 -33.42 -4.47
N GLU A 5 -10.85 -34.49 -4.25
CA GLU A 5 -11.77 -34.58 -3.11
C GLU A 5 -11.04 -34.58 -1.76
N ARG A 6 -9.85 -35.20 -1.69
CA ARG A 6 -9.00 -35.20 -0.50
C ARG A 6 -8.41 -33.83 -0.21
N PHE A 7 -7.97 -33.11 -1.25
CA PHE A 7 -7.45 -31.76 -1.11
C PHE A 7 -8.53 -30.76 -0.66
N LYS A 8 -9.72 -30.83 -1.26
CA LYS A 8 -10.87 -30.00 -0.85
C LYS A 8 -11.25 -30.24 0.60
N LYS A 9 -11.36 -31.51 1.01
CA LYS A 9 -11.65 -31.88 2.41
C LYS A 9 -10.57 -31.40 3.39
N TRP A 10 -9.31 -31.38 2.97
CA TRP A 10 -8.21 -30.84 3.77
C TRP A 10 -8.29 -29.32 3.91
N ILE A 11 -8.58 -28.59 2.83
CA ILE A 11 -8.82 -27.13 2.87
C ILE A 11 -10.03 -26.79 3.75
N ASP A 12 -11.14 -27.51 3.59
CA ASP A 12 -12.36 -27.27 4.35
C ASP A 12 -12.13 -27.53 5.85
N GLY A 13 -11.39 -28.59 6.19
CA GLY A 13 -10.99 -28.87 7.57
C GLY A 13 -10.02 -27.83 8.16
N LEU A 14 -9.09 -27.31 7.36
CA LEU A 14 -8.21 -26.22 7.74
C LEU A 14 -9.00 -24.93 7.96
N SER A 15 -9.93 -24.60 7.07
CA SER A 15 -10.79 -23.41 7.16
C SER A 15 -11.61 -23.38 8.43
N GLU A 16 -12.24 -24.51 8.80
CA GLU A 16 -13.03 -24.60 10.03
C GLU A 16 -12.15 -24.56 11.28
N ALA A 17 -11.02 -25.28 11.30
CA ALA A 17 -10.07 -25.21 12.42
C ALA A 17 -9.43 -23.82 12.58
N TRP A 18 -9.26 -23.09 11.47
CA TRP A 18 -8.72 -21.74 11.46
C TRP A 18 -9.77 -20.73 11.92
N LYS A 19 -11.04 -20.85 11.48
CA LYS A 19 -12.16 -20.02 11.96
C LYS A 19 -12.32 -20.07 13.47
N ASP A 20 -12.30 -21.25 14.07
CA ASP A 20 -12.50 -21.38 15.52
C ASP A 20 -11.31 -20.83 16.31
N ARG A 21 -10.08 -21.03 15.82
CA ARG A 21 -8.89 -20.41 16.41
C ARG A 21 -8.88 -18.90 16.24
N LEU A 22 -9.32 -18.36 15.10
CA LEU A 22 -9.40 -16.92 14.86
C LEU A 22 -10.50 -16.26 15.69
N ARG A 23 -11.66 -16.92 15.84
CA ARG A 23 -12.71 -16.47 16.75
C ARG A 23 -12.22 -16.45 18.19
N GLY A 24 -11.61 -17.54 18.66
CA GLY A 24 -11.04 -17.61 20.01
C GLY A 24 -9.95 -16.56 20.23
N TRP A 25 -9.06 -16.36 19.25
CA TRP A 25 -8.02 -15.34 19.29
C TRP A 25 -8.58 -13.92 19.26
N MET A 26 -9.56 -13.61 18.39
CA MET A 26 -10.18 -12.28 18.33
C MET A 26 -11.04 -11.99 19.56
N VAL A 27 -11.75 -12.97 20.11
CA VAL A 27 -12.50 -12.80 21.36
C VAL A 27 -11.55 -12.54 22.52
N ARG A 28 -10.43 -13.27 22.59
CA ARG A 28 -9.42 -13.03 23.62
C ARG A 28 -8.74 -11.68 23.44
N TRP A 29 -8.36 -11.31 22.21
CA TRP A 29 -7.78 -10.01 21.90
C TRP A 29 -8.75 -8.85 22.16
N ALA A 30 -10.04 -9.02 21.84
CA ALA A 30 -11.07 -8.03 22.12
C ALA A 30 -11.37 -7.92 23.62
N ALA A 31 -11.32 -9.02 24.38
CA ALA A 31 -11.50 -9.01 25.82
C ALA A 31 -10.28 -8.40 26.54
N GLU A 32 -9.07 -8.88 26.26
CA GLU A 32 -7.81 -8.34 26.81
C GLU A 32 -7.59 -6.89 26.37
N GLY A 33 -7.95 -6.57 25.12
CA GLY A 33 -7.92 -5.22 24.56
C GLY A 33 -8.94 -4.32 25.24
N ALA A 34 -10.19 -4.74 25.40
CA ALA A 34 -11.21 -3.96 26.10
C ALA A 34 -10.87 -3.76 27.58
N GLU A 35 -10.29 -4.74 28.26
CA GLU A 35 -9.89 -4.65 29.67
C GLU A 35 -8.73 -3.66 29.85
N LYS A 36 -7.65 -3.79 29.05
CA LYS A 36 -6.55 -2.81 29.04
C LYS A 36 -7.00 -1.41 28.64
N LEU A 37 -7.87 -1.31 27.64
CA LEU A 37 -8.43 -0.03 27.20
C LEU A 37 -9.34 0.54 28.30
N MET A 38 -10.10 -0.27 29.03
CA MET A 38 -10.90 0.23 30.16
C MET A 38 -10.04 0.70 31.34
N ASP A 39 -8.89 0.07 31.57
CA ASP A 39 -7.93 0.43 32.62
C ASP A 39 -7.08 1.67 32.26
N ASP A 40 -6.67 1.82 31.00
CA ASP A 40 -5.83 2.93 30.51
C ASP A 40 -6.64 4.19 30.15
N LEU A 41 -7.95 4.08 29.96
CA LEU A 41 -8.78 5.20 29.56
C LEU A 41 -9.33 5.97 30.79
N GLU A 42 -8.45 6.83 31.31
CA GLU A 42 -8.78 7.94 32.20
C GLU A 42 -9.90 8.87 31.64
N PRO A 43 -10.43 9.81 32.45
CA PRO A 43 -11.42 10.81 32.01
C PRO A 43 -11.04 11.56 30.73
N ILE A 44 -9.74 11.76 30.49
CA ILE A 44 -9.17 12.47 29.33
C ILE A 44 -9.61 11.81 28.00
N THR A 45 -9.72 10.49 27.97
CA THR A 45 -10.03 9.78 26.74
C THR A 45 -11.51 9.75 26.39
N ARG A 46 -12.40 10.05 27.35
CA ARG A 46 -13.83 10.21 27.06
C ARG A 46 -14.09 11.43 26.19
N GLU A 47 -13.44 12.56 26.49
CA GLU A 47 -13.55 13.75 25.67
C GLU A 47 -12.93 13.52 24.30
N GLN A 48 -11.77 12.86 24.25
CA GLN A 48 -11.11 12.56 22.98
C GLN A 48 -11.96 11.64 22.09
N VAL A 49 -12.55 10.58 22.65
CA VAL A 49 -13.48 9.70 21.94
C VAL A 49 -14.70 10.47 21.44
N ARG A 50 -15.30 11.34 22.27
CA ARG A 50 -16.43 12.17 21.87
C ARG A 50 -16.06 13.12 20.74
N THR A 51 -14.89 13.74 20.81
CA THR A 51 -14.36 14.62 19.76
C THR A 51 -14.17 13.86 18.46
N THR A 52 -13.54 12.68 18.49
CA THR A 52 -13.33 11.85 17.29
C THR A 52 -14.66 11.39 16.69
N LEU A 53 -15.60 10.91 17.51
CA LEU A 53 -16.93 10.51 17.05
C LEU A 53 -17.68 11.70 16.42
N THR A 54 -17.61 12.88 17.04
CA THR A 54 -18.21 14.11 16.49
C THR A 54 -17.58 14.47 15.14
N GLN A 55 -16.25 14.41 15.03
CA GLN A 55 -15.55 14.64 13.76
C GLN A 55 -16.00 13.66 12.67
N ILE A 56 -16.11 12.37 13.00
CA ILE A 56 -16.59 11.36 12.04
C ILE A 56 -18.04 11.63 11.63
N ARG A 57 -18.93 11.95 12.57
CA ARG A 57 -20.34 12.27 12.26
C ARG A 57 -20.46 13.46 11.31
N ASP A 58 -19.63 14.47 11.52
CA ASP A 58 -19.70 15.74 10.80
C ASP A 58 -19.01 15.69 9.42
N MET A 59 -18.27 14.62 9.11
CA MET A 59 -17.74 14.40 7.77
C MET A 59 -18.89 14.32 6.73
N PRO A 60 -18.72 14.95 5.55
CA PRO A 60 -19.74 14.93 4.49
C PRO A 60 -20.05 13.53 4.00
N GLU A 61 -19.03 12.67 3.99
CA GLU A 61 -19.06 11.33 3.41
C GLU A 61 -19.67 10.27 4.34
N THR A 62 -19.93 10.62 5.61
CA THR A 62 -20.44 9.67 6.60
C THR A 62 -21.89 9.31 6.29
N PRO A 63 -22.20 8.03 6.00
CA PRO A 63 -23.57 7.65 5.65
C PRO A 63 -24.57 7.93 6.79
N PRO A 64 -25.84 8.27 6.48
CA PRO A 64 -26.83 8.64 7.48
C PRO A 64 -27.03 7.61 8.60
N GLU A 65 -26.90 6.31 8.27
CA GLU A 65 -27.02 5.22 9.23
C GLU A 65 -25.92 5.28 10.30
N TYR A 66 -24.70 5.66 9.90
CA TYR A 66 -23.59 5.82 10.85
C TYR A 66 -23.74 7.07 11.69
N LYS A 67 -24.24 8.18 11.13
CA LYS A 67 -24.50 9.39 11.92
C LYS A 67 -25.43 9.09 13.09
N LYS A 68 -26.50 8.33 12.83
CA LYS A 68 -27.43 7.88 13.88
C LYS A 68 -26.76 7.03 14.96
N ILE A 69 -25.95 6.04 14.58
CA ILE A 69 -25.22 5.19 15.54
C ILE A 69 -24.24 6.02 16.37
N ILE A 70 -23.56 6.98 15.73
CA ILE A 70 -22.63 7.89 16.41
C ILE A 70 -23.37 8.82 17.37
N ASP A 71 -24.51 9.38 16.99
CA ASP A 71 -25.33 10.22 17.86
C ASP A 71 -25.82 9.43 19.09
N GLU A 72 -26.31 8.21 18.90
CA GLU A 72 -26.67 7.30 20.00
C GLU A 72 -25.47 7.00 20.91
N ALA A 73 -24.26 6.85 20.35
CA ALA A 73 -23.03 6.67 21.12
C ALA A 73 -22.68 7.93 21.94
N LEU A 74 -22.82 9.12 21.35
CA LEU A 74 -22.52 10.41 21.99
C LEU A 74 -23.50 10.72 23.14
N GLU A 75 -24.75 10.28 23.03
CA GLU A 75 -25.78 10.44 24.07
C GLU A 75 -25.64 9.42 25.21
N THR A 76 -25.00 8.28 24.93
CA THR A 76 -24.85 7.21 25.91
C THR A 76 -23.99 7.64 27.11
N LYS A 77 -24.56 7.53 28.31
CA LYS A 77 -23.87 7.77 29.58
C LYS A 77 -23.05 6.56 30.06
N SER A 78 -23.40 5.37 29.57
CA SER A 78 -22.73 4.11 29.90
C SER A 78 -21.41 3.99 29.15
N TYR A 79 -20.32 3.99 29.92
CA TYR A 79 -18.97 3.92 29.36
C TYR A 79 -18.71 2.59 28.63
N GLY A 80 -19.13 1.46 29.21
CA GLY A 80 -19.00 0.16 28.55
C GLY A 80 -19.76 0.07 27.23
N MET A 81 -20.90 0.75 27.12
CA MET A 81 -21.67 0.79 25.88
C MET A 81 -21.02 1.68 24.81
N LEU A 82 -20.37 2.79 25.22
CA LEU A 82 -19.55 3.61 24.32
C LEU A 82 -18.39 2.81 23.71
N VAL A 83 -17.66 2.04 24.54
CA VAL A 83 -16.57 1.18 24.10
C VAL A 83 -17.07 0.08 23.16
N MET A 84 -18.19 -0.55 23.48
CA MET A 84 -18.80 -1.56 22.60
C MET A 84 -19.23 -0.98 21.25
N ILE A 85 -19.77 0.25 21.23
CA ILE A 85 -20.13 0.94 19.98
C ILE A 85 -18.88 1.30 19.18
N LEU A 86 -17.79 1.74 19.82
CA LEU A 86 -16.52 1.98 19.13
C LEU A 86 -15.94 0.70 18.53
N VAL A 87 -15.94 -0.41 19.28
CA VAL A 87 -15.47 -1.70 18.77
C VAL A 87 -16.36 -2.17 17.62
N ALA A 88 -17.68 -2.00 17.72
CA ALA A 88 -18.61 -2.32 16.65
C ALA A 88 -18.40 -1.44 15.40
N LEU A 89 -18.19 -0.12 15.56
CA LEU A 89 -17.89 0.80 14.47
C LEU A 89 -16.53 0.47 13.83
N GLY A 90 -15.49 0.23 14.64
CA GLY A 90 -14.17 -0.15 14.17
C GLY A 90 -14.19 -1.47 13.39
N SER A 91 -14.91 -2.48 13.90
CA SER A 91 -15.08 -3.76 13.23
C SER A 91 -15.99 -3.68 12.00
N MET A 92 -16.98 -2.78 11.96
CA MET A 92 -17.76 -2.51 10.75
C MET A 92 -16.95 -1.76 9.69
N ILE A 93 -16.14 -0.77 10.07
CA ILE A 93 -15.22 -0.09 9.14
C ILE A 93 -14.20 -1.09 8.60
N PHE A 94 -13.59 -1.88 9.46
CA PHE A 94 -12.68 -2.95 9.06
C PHE A 94 -13.38 -4.02 8.19
N GLY A 95 -14.62 -4.36 8.54
CA GLY A 95 -15.49 -5.26 7.80
C GLY A 95 -15.87 -4.71 6.42
N LEU A 96 -16.13 -3.41 6.29
CA LEU A 96 -16.36 -2.73 5.01
C LEU A 96 -15.11 -2.68 4.16
N VAL A 97 -13.97 -2.38 4.77
CA VAL A 97 -12.65 -2.38 4.13
C VAL A 97 -12.30 -3.79 3.61
N THR A 98 -12.66 -4.84 4.34
CA THR A 98 -12.35 -6.24 3.95
C THR A 98 -13.42 -6.87 3.04
N ALA A 99 -14.70 -6.55 3.21
CA ALA A 99 -15.80 -7.06 2.40
C ALA A 99 -15.90 -6.40 1.01
N GLN A 100 -15.29 -5.23 0.81
CA GLN A 100 -15.24 -4.53 -0.49
C GLN A 100 -13.88 -4.64 -1.19
N ALA A 101 -13.16 -5.76 -1.03
CA ALA A 101 -12.04 -6.14 -1.92
C ALA A 101 -12.51 -6.51 -3.36
N THR A 102 -13.45 -5.74 -3.91
CA THR A 102 -13.94 -5.75 -5.29
C THR A 102 -13.39 -4.52 -6.04
N PRO A 103 -13.21 -4.61 -7.38
CA PRO A 103 -12.39 -3.70 -8.19
C PRO A 103 -12.80 -2.21 -8.25
N THR A 104 -13.93 -1.81 -7.65
CA THR A 104 -14.45 -0.42 -7.64
C THR A 104 -13.82 0.50 -6.57
N LEU A 105 -13.03 -0.03 -5.62
CA LEU A 105 -12.39 0.77 -4.57
C LEU A 105 -11.04 1.40 -4.94
N SER A 106 -10.61 1.39 -6.21
CA SER A 106 -9.42 2.17 -6.58
C SER A 106 -9.59 3.64 -6.17
N GLY A 107 -10.74 4.27 -6.41
CA GLY A 107 -10.96 5.70 -6.13
C GLY A 107 -10.90 6.10 -4.63
N ILE A 108 -11.52 5.32 -3.74
CA ILE A 108 -11.52 5.59 -2.30
C ILE A 108 -10.20 5.14 -1.67
N TYR A 109 -9.60 4.04 -2.13
CA TYR A 109 -8.23 3.69 -1.76
C TYR A 109 -7.29 4.82 -2.17
N HIS A 110 -7.36 5.31 -3.41
CA HIS A 110 -6.61 6.48 -3.90
C HIS A 110 -6.86 7.75 -3.06
N ALA A 111 -8.08 7.99 -2.59
CA ALA A 111 -8.39 9.12 -1.71
C ALA A 111 -7.81 8.95 -0.31
N ALA A 112 -7.99 7.79 0.32
CA ALA A 112 -7.44 7.45 1.63
C ALA A 112 -5.91 7.41 1.60
N SER A 113 -5.31 6.83 0.57
CA SER A 113 -3.87 6.83 0.32
C SER A 113 -3.33 8.23 0.00
N ARG A 114 -4.12 9.12 -0.61
CA ARG A 114 -3.72 10.53 -0.78
C ARG A 114 -3.73 11.25 0.56
N MET A 115 -4.76 11.04 1.39
CA MET A 115 -4.84 11.63 2.73
C MET A 115 -3.75 11.10 3.67
N ALA A 116 -3.46 9.80 3.61
CA ALA A 116 -2.42 9.16 4.41
C ALA A 116 -1.04 9.16 3.75
N LYS A 117 -0.86 9.86 2.62
CA LYS A 117 0.36 9.85 1.79
C LYS A 117 0.93 8.44 1.52
N MET A 118 0.07 7.42 1.44
CA MET A 118 0.48 6.03 1.17
C MET A 118 0.99 5.84 -0.26
N TYR A 119 0.69 6.76 -1.19
CA TYR A 119 1.33 6.76 -2.51
C TYR A 119 2.72 7.36 -2.42
N ARG A 120 3.68 6.52 -2.02
CA ARG A 120 5.09 6.82 -2.19
C ARG A 120 5.57 6.34 -3.55
N LEU A 121 6.51 7.07 -4.11
CA LEU A 121 7.14 6.68 -5.36
C LEU A 121 7.99 5.42 -5.14
N ASP A 122 8.00 4.54 -6.13
CA ASP A 122 8.88 3.39 -6.10
C ASP A 122 10.36 3.85 -6.25
N PRO A 123 11.33 3.06 -5.75
CA PRO A 123 12.74 3.42 -5.81
C PRO A 123 13.26 3.76 -7.21
N ALA A 124 12.76 3.08 -8.27
CA ALA A 124 13.22 3.33 -9.63
C ALA A 124 12.68 4.66 -10.16
N THR A 125 11.46 5.04 -9.82
CA THR A 125 10.89 6.35 -10.17
C THR A 125 11.60 7.48 -9.44
N ILE A 126 11.85 7.35 -8.12
CA ILE A 126 12.62 8.33 -7.34
C ILE A 126 14.00 8.52 -7.98
N THR A 127 14.71 7.43 -8.27
CA THR A 127 16.02 7.47 -8.90
C THR A 127 16.00 8.22 -10.24
N LYS A 128 15.04 7.91 -11.11
CA LYS A 128 14.92 8.55 -12.43
C LYS A 128 14.63 10.05 -12.34
N ILE A 129 13.80 10.46 -11.39
CA ILE A 129 13.43 11.86 -11.19
C ILE A 129 14.60 12.62 -10.55
N TRP A 130 15.25 12.04 -9.55
CA TRP A 130 16.46 12.56 -8.92
C TRP A 130 17.62 12.75 -9.92
N LEU A 131 17.79 11.85 -10.89
CA LEU A 131 18.78 12.01 -11.95
C LEU A 131 18.51 13.22 -12.87
N ARG A 132 17.28 13.76 -12.91
CA ARG A 132 16.94 14.95 -13.71
C ARG A 132 17.23 16.25 -12.98
N ASP A 133 17.00 16.29 -11.67
CA ASP A 133 17.28 17.44 -10.80
C ASP A 133 17.60 16.92 -9.39
N LYS A 134 18.90 16.83 -9.08
CA LYS A 134 19.35 16.22 -7.83
C LYS A 134 18.95 17.04 -6.62
N GLU A 135 19.05 18.36 -6.72
CA GLU A 135 18.75 19.27 -5.61
C GLU A 135 17.24 19.35 -5.39
N GLY A 136 16.45 19.43 -6.46
CA GLY A 136 14.99 19.53 -6.39
C GLY A 136 14.28 18.28 -5.85
N TYR A 137 14.93 17.12 -5.88
CA TYR A 137 14.31 15.84 -5.54
C TYR A 137 15.06 15.03 -4.46
N GLU A 138 15.99 15.64 -3.73
CA GLU A 138 16.75 14.95 -2.67
C GLU A 138 15.86 14.47 -1.52
N GLU A 139 14.80 15.23 -1.19
CA GLU A 139 13.84 14.88 -0.13
C GLU A 139 13.05 13.59 -0.41
N LEU A 140 12.90 13.19 -1.68
CA LEU A 140 12.18 11.96 -2.03
C LEU A 140 12.90 10.69 -1.55
N TRP A 141 14.16 10.78 -1.14
CA TRP A 141 14.86 9.66 -0.52
C TRP A 141 14.37 9.39 0.92
N GLU A 142 13.80 10.39 1.60
CA GLU A 142 13.18 10.21 2.92
C GLU A 142 11.97 9.28 2.86
N ASP A 143 11.22 9.30 1.75
CA ASP A 143 10.13 8.36 1.51
C ASP A 143 10.60 6.90 1.51
N LEU A 144 11.84 6.62 1.10
CA LEU A 144 12.40 5.27 1.14
C LEU A 144 12.81 4.87 2.57
N LEU A 145 13.37 5.81 3.35
CA LEU A 145 13.66 5.58 4.77
C LEU A 145 12.38 5.19 5.52
N ASP A 146 11.31 5.94 5.29
CA ASP A 146 10.02 5.66 5.90
C ASP A 146 9.37 4.36 5.37
N GLN A 147 9.81 3.84 4.21
CA GLN A 147 9.44 2.51 3.69
C GLN A 147 10.31 1.39 4.27
N GLY A 148 11.26 1.70 5.15
CA GLY A 148 12.15 0.73 5.79
C GLY A 148 13.45 0.44 5.03
N TRP A 149 13.84 1.30 4.08
CA TRP A 149 15.19 1.24 3.52
C TRP A 149 16.20 1.74 4.54
N SER A 150 17.37 1.10 4.61
CA SER A 150 18.48 1.62 5.42
C SER A 150 19.19 2.75 4.65
N PRO A 151 19.84 3.69 5.36
CA PRO A 151 20.64 4.74 4.72
C PRO A 151 21.68 4.17 3.75
N GLU A 152 22.32 3.05 4.09
CA GLU A 152 23.33 2.41 3.24
C GLU A 152 22.73 1.89 1.93
N ARG A 153 21.49 1.37 1.95
CA ARG A 153 20.80 0.92 0.73
C ARG A 153 20.45 2.09 -0.19
N ILE A 154 20.09 3.22 0.40
CA ILE A 154 19.82 4.46 -0.34
C ILE A 154 21.11 4.97 -0.99
N ASP A 155 22.22 4.98 -0.27
CA ASP A 155 23.52 5.38 -0.82
C ASP A 155 23.95 4.46 -1.96
N VAL A 156 23.81 3.13 -1.80
CA VAL A 156 24.06 2.17 -2.89
C VAL A 156 23.16 2.44 -4.09
N ALA A 157 21.87 2.76 -3.89
CA ALA A 157 20.97 3.10 -4.98
C ALA A 157 21.40 4.38 -5.71
N LYS A 158 21.83 5.42 -4.97
CA LYS A 158 22.37 6.66 -5.53
C LYS A 158 23.66 6.44 -6.30
N GLU A 159 24.55 5.56 -5.84
CA GLU A 159 25.76 5.20 -6.58
C GLU A 159 25.46 4.38 -7.83
N LEU A 160 24.57 3.39 -7.75
CA LEU A 160 24.14 2.60 -8.92
C LEU A 160 23.52 3.47 -10.00
N ALA A 161 22.77 4.49 -9.61
CA ALA A 161 22.17 5.47 -10.51
C ALA A 161 23.20 6.25 -11.33
N LYS A 162 24.45 6.40 -10.84
CA LYS A 162 25.55 7.05 -11.57
C LYS A 162 26.22 6.14 -12.58
N ILE A 163 26.13 4.82 -12.40
CA ILE A 163 26.84 3.82 -13.20
C ILE A 163 26.05 3.44 -14.45
N ILE A 164 24.73 3.29 -14.31
CA ILE A 164 23.88 2.78 -15.39
C ILE A 164 23.21 3.95 -16.11
N PRO A 165 23.54 4.21 -17.38
CA PRO A 165 22.80 5.20 -18.14
C PRO A 165 21.33 4.80 -18.21
N PRO A 166 20.38 5.76 -18.18
CA PRO A 166 18.97 5.46 -18.40
C PRO A 166 18.79 4.60 -19.66
N LEU A 167 17.82 3.67 -19.66
CA LEU A 167 17.54 2.81 -20.81
C LEU A 167 17.43 3.58 -22.14
N PRO A 168 16.79 4.77 -22.22
CA PRO A 168 16.79 5.57 -23.45
C PRO A 168 18.19 6.00 -23.91
N ASP A 169 19.10 6.29 -22.98
CA ASP A 169 20.47 6.68 -23.29
C ASP A 169 21.29 5.44 -23.70
N MET A 170 21.07 4.28 -23.09
CA MET A 170 21.65 3.02 -23.56
C MET A 170 21.22 2.71 -25.00
N VAL A 171 19.94 2.89 -25.33
CA VAL A 171 19.42 2.71 -26.70
C VAL A 171 20.05 3.73 -27.64
N ARG A 172 20.15 5.00 -27.25
CA ARG A 172 20.86 6.02 -28.05
C ARG A 172 22.33 5.65 -28.26
N PHE A 173 23.05 5.20 -27.24
CA PHE A 173 24.43 4.76 -27.37
C PHE A 173 24.56 3.57 -28.32
N ALA A 174 23.62 2.62 -28.26
CA ALA A 174 23.57 1.52 -29.22
C ALA A 174 23.30 2.01 -30.64
N ASP A 175 22.36 2.95 -30.81
CA ASP A 175 21.96 3.51 -32.11
C ASP A 175 23.06 4.40 -32.73
N PHE A 176 23.77 5.20 -31.94
CA PHE A 176 24.89 6.02 -32.44
C PHE A 176 26.05 5.16 -32.95
N SER A 177 26.32 3.99 -32.34
CA SER A 177 27.29 3.04 -32.90
C SER A 177 26.82 2.43 -34.22
N ALA A 178 25.51 2.38 -34.46
CA ALA A 178 24.93 1.91 -35.72
C ALA A 178 25.03 2.95 -36.86
N PHE A 179 25.43 4.19 -36.57
CA PHE A 179 25.68 5.24 -37.58
C PHE A 179 27.17 5.55 -37.79
N ASP A 180 28.08 4.93 -37.03
CA ASP A 180 29.52 5.06 -37.25
C ASP A 180 29.92 4.25 -38.50
N PRO A 181 30.46 4.89 -39.56
CA PRO A 181 30.82 4.21 -40.80
C PRO A 181 31.79 3.04 -40.61
N GLU A 182 32.71 3.14 -39.64
CA GLU A 182 33.71 2.09 -39.36
C GLU A 182 33.06 0.88 -38.69
N VAL A 183 32.14 1.12 -37.76
CA VAL A 183 31.37 0.06 -37.08
C VAL A 183 30.40 -0.59 -38.07
N ILE A 184 29.69 0.19 -38.89
CA ILE A 184 28.83 -0.33 -39.97
C ILE A 184 29.63 -1.24 -40.90
N ALA A 185 30.84 -0.81 -41.32
CA ALA A 185 31.69 -1.58 -42.19
C ALA A 185 32.13 -2.91 -41.56
N ALA A 186 32.45 -2.92 -40.25
CA ALA A 186 32.81 -4.13 -39.51
C ALA A 186 31.63 -5.10 -39.34
N TRP A 187 30.40 -4.60 -39.19
CA TRP A 187 29.21 -5.43 -39.01
C TRP A 187 28.62 -5.95 -40.33
N ARG A 188 28.96 -5.36 -41.49
CA ARG A 188 28.51 -5.82 -42.81
C ARG A 188 28.86 -7.27 -43.11
N GLU A 189 29.96 -7.80 -42.56
CA GLU A 189 30.35 -9.20 -42.72
C GLU A 189 29.37 -10.17 -42.05
N PHE A 190 28.68 -9.72 -41.00
CA PHE A 190 27.76 -10.53 -40.20
C PHE A 190 26.28 -10.26 -40.50
N TYR A 191 26.01 -9.37 -41.46
CA TYR A 191 24.67 -8.90 -41.77
C TYR A 191 24.03 -9.78 -42.86
N ASP A 192 23.24 -10.78 -42.45
CA ASP A 192 22.37 -11.61 -43.32
C ASP A 192 21.14 -10.82 -43.81
N ALA A 193 21.27 -9.50 -44.05
CA ALA A 193 20.15 -8.73 -44.56
C ALA A 193 19.91 -9.03 -46.04
N PRO A 194 18.64 -9.05 -46.46
CA PRO A 194 18.32 -9.19 -47.87
C PRO A 194 18.95 -8.05 -48.69
N GLY A 195 19.50 -8.38 -49.87
CA GLY A 195 20.41 -7.50 -50.62
C GLY A 195 19.88 -6.12 -51.01
N TRP A 196 18.57 -5.90 -50.93
CA TRP A 196 17.95 -4.58 -51.14
C TRP A 196 18.23 -3.57 -50.01
N ILE A 197 18.76 -4.00 -48.86
CA ILE A 197 19.23 -3.13 -47.77
C ILE A 197 20.71 -2.76 -47.94
N SER A 198 21.49 -3.60 -48.64
CA SER A 198 22.94 -3.43 -48.82
C SER A 198 23.33 -2.50 -49.98
N GLU A 199 22.40 -2.19 -50.89
CA GLU A 199 22.62 -1.31 -52.05
C GLU A 199 21.95 0.06 -51.79
N PRO A 200 22.72 1.16 -51.72
CA PRO A 200 22.19 2.52 -51.49
C PRO A 200 21.46 3.11 -52.70
#